data_AF-A0AAU7DH58-F1
#
_entry.id   AF-A0AAU7DH58-F1
#
_cell.length_a   1.000
_cell.length_b   1.000
_cell.length_c   1.000
_cell.angle_alpha   90.00
_cell.angle_beta   90.00
_cell.angle_gamma   90.00
#
_symmetry.space_group_name_H-M   'P 1'
#
loop_
_entity.id
_entity.type
_entity.pdbx_description
1 polymer ?
#
loop_
_entity_poly.entity_id
_entity_poly.type
_entity_poly.pdbx_seq_one_letter_code
_entity_poly.pdbx_strand_id
1 'polypeptide(L)'
;MPNENLSDKLIATESNAAPTRRKMLGNLAVAGALLGLNATGSAAATTKKTPEVPAPTPPPAPEALFSMARLRDYKCRRSSSWDRTGGNADFMPVEPGATATLLDVKGPGVITHIWFTINSPDPMHLKNLVLRAWWDGETSPSIEAPIGDFYGLGLGEYFVYQSALLVVAPMKALNAYFQMPFDTAAKITLTNEGKVRTNNLYYAIDYTAVQTLPAGLGRFHAQYRQAAPCKKSANGDKNLNGQDNYIFLEATGRGHFVGVTQAVEQNADGWFGEGDDMFFIDGDTQPTINGTGTEDYYNGAWDFYGSAFANMRQGAPYIVDPERTGGRYCLYRWHTESFITFDKSIKATIEHGHANDRADNFYSVAYWYQTEPHAEFPALPPSEVRVPKVVMSS
;
A
#
# COMPACT_ATOMS: atom_id res chain seq x y z
N MET A 1 -65.61 0.03 12.77
CA MET A 1 -66.42 1.06 12.07
C MET A 1 -65.97 2.43 12.53
N PRO A 2 -65.96 3.42 11.63
CA PRO A 2 -64.80 4.29 11.40
C PRO A 2 -65.10 5.77 11.66
N ASN A 3 -64.07 6.61 11.54
CA ASN A 3 -64.10 8.00 11.02
C ASN A 3 -62.62 8.44 10.96
N GLU A 4 -61.93 8.62 9.82
CA GLU A 4 -62.22 9.52 8.67
C GLU A 4 -62.62 10.93 9.15
N ASN A 5 -62.05 12.06 8.72
CA ASN A 5 -61.18 12.39 7.59
C ASN A 5 -60.77 13.89 7.74
N LEU A 6 -59.92 14.36 6.82
CA LEU A 6 -59.74 15.77 6.36
C LEU A 6 -58.94 16.73 7.27
N SER A 7 -58.11 17.66 6.77
CA SER A 7 -57.45 17.94 5.48
C SER A 7 -56.81 19.32 5.63
N ASP A 8 -55.67 19.50 4.97
CA ASP A 8 -55.19 20.74 4.33
C ASP A 8 -55.02 22.05 5.14
N LYS A 9 -53.78 22.55 5.11
CA LYS A 9 -53.50 23.85 4.49
C LYS A 9 -52.02 23.99 4.08
N LEU A 10 -51.83 24.15 2.77
CA LEU A 10 -50.64 24.69 2.12
C LEU A 10 -50.36 26.11 2.58
N ILE A 11 -49.07 26.49 2.66
CA ILE A 11 -48.58 27.78 2.16
C ILE A 11 -47.25 27.53 1.44
N ALA A 12 -47.20 28.01 0.19
CA ALA A 12 -46.07 27.98 -0.71
C ALA A 12 -45.24 29.27 -0.63
N THR A 13 -43.96 29.19 -0.97
CA THR A 13 -43.11 30.16 -1.73
C THR A 13 -41.68 29.60 -1.73
N GLU A 14 -40.78 29.75 -2.70
CA GLU A 14 -40.75 30.17 -4.09
C GLU A 14 -39.41 29.62 -4.62
N SER A 15 -39.40 29.04 -5.83
CA SER A 15 -38.16 28.67 -6.54
C SER A 15 -37.67 29.84 -7.37
N ASN A 16 -36.37 30.16 -7.34
CA ASN A 16 -35.78 30.89 -8.47
C ASN A 16 -34.25 30.71 -8.64
N ALA A 17 -33.89 30.64 -9.92
CA ALA A 17 -32.62 30.97 -10.57
C ALA A 17 -31.42 30.00 -10.55
N ALA A 18 -31.09 29.52 -11.76
CA ALA A 18 -29.84 28.87 -12.16
C ALA A 18 -28.67 29.87 -12.31
N PRO A 19 -27.39 29.43 -12.23
CA PRO A 19 -26.25 30.33 -12.39
C PRO A 19 -25.83 30.50 -13.85
N THR A 20 -25.78 31.75 -14.31
CA THR A 20 -25.27 32.19 -15.62
C THR A 20 -23.75 32.39 -15.60
N ARG A 21 -23.08 31.89 -16.66
CA ARG A 21 -21.63 32.03 -16.94
C ARG A 21 -21.19 33.50 -17.06
N ARG A 22 -20.14 33.91 -16.35
CA ARG A 22 -19.38 35.15 -16.60
C ARG A 22 -18.30 34.92 -17.67
N LYS A 23 -18.38 35.66 -18.77
CA LYS A 23 -17.27 35.93 -19.70
C LYS A 23 -16.58 37.23 -19.24
N MET A 24 -15.26 37.21 -19.07
CA MET A 24 -14.42 38.41 -18.96
C MET A 24 -13.66 38.59 -20.28
N LEU A 25 -13.86 39.73 -20.93
CA LEU A 25 -13.02 40.29 -22.00
C LEU A 25 -12.95 41.79 -21.72
N GLY A 26 -11.75 42.28 -21.41
CA GLY A 26 -11.45 43.68 -21.13
C GLY A 26 -10.27 44.13 -21.98
N ASN A 27 -10.54 45.11 -22.83
CA ASN A 27 -9.65 45.71 -23.83
C ASN A 27 -8.47 46.47 -23.21
N LEU A 28 -7.27 46.34 -23.79
CA LEU A 28 -6.19 47.32 -23.62
C LEU A 28 -6.25 48.36 -24.76
N ALA A 29 -6.35 49.62 -24.38
CA ALA A 29 -6.36 50.77 -25.27
C ALA A 29 -4.95 51.11 -25.75
N VAL A 30 -4.84 51.39 -27.06
CA VAL A 30 -3.69 51.97 -27.73
C VAL A 30 -3.81 53.50 -27.64
N ALA A 31 -2.77 54.17 -27.13
CA ALA A 31 -2.64 55.62 -27.22
C ALA A 31 -1.37 55.95 -28.02
N GLY A 32 -1.57 56.48 -29.22
CA GLY A 32 -0.52 57.11 -30.01
C GLY A 32 -0.49 58.62 -29.73
N ALA A 33 0.71 59.20 -29.76
CA ALA A 33 0.91 60.63 -29.95
C ALA A 33 2.19 60.85 -30.76
N LEU A 34 2.02 61.43 -31.95
CA LEU A 34 3.04 61.94 -32.85
C LEU A 34 3.71 63.20 -32.28
N LEU A 35 5.01 63.39 -32.52
CA LEU A 35 5.64 64.71 -32.68
C LEU A 35 6.84 64.66 -33.66
N GLY A 36 6.62 65.20 -34.86
CA GLY A 36 7.45 66.26 -35.50
C GLY A 36 8.93 66.06 -35.89
N LEU A 37 9.16 65.96 -37.21
CA LEU A 37 10.11 66.72 -38.07
C LEU A 37 11.63 66.71 -37.79
N ASN A 38 12.41 66.11 -38.70
CA ASN A 38 13.17 66.82 -39.75
C ASN A 38 14.06 65.88 -40.58
N ALA A 39 14.25 66.25 -41.85
CA ALA A 39 14.95 65.48 -42.87
C ALA A 39 16.42 65.87 -43.04
N THR A 40 17.15 64.96 -43.70
CA THR A 40 18.45 65.10 -44.40
C THR A 40 19.73 64.83 -43.60
N GLY A 41 20.53 63.87 -44.09
CA GLY A 41 21.86 63.54 -43.59
C GLY A 41 22.29 62.11 -43.92
N SER A 42 22.66 61.85 -45.17
CA SER A 42 23.25 60.57 -45.59
C SER A 42 24.65 60.40 -44.98
N ALA A 43 24.86 59.31 -44.25
CA ALA A 43 26.19 58.77 -43.95
C ALA A 43 26.09 57.25 -44.00
N ALA A 44 26.71 56.65 -45.01
CA ALA A 44 26.86 55.20 -45.13
C ALA A 44 27.82 54.70 -44.05
N ALA A 45 27.28 54.36 -42.88
CA ALA A 45 27.99 53.60 -41.87
C ALA A 45 27.97 52.12 -42.27
N THR A 46 29.13 51.58 -42.62
CA THR A 46 29.34 50.14 -42.77
C THR A 46 29.17 49.47 -41.40
N THR A 47 27.97 48.99 -41.11
CA THR A 47 27.71 48.14 -39.95
C THR A 47 28.39 46.80 -40.18
N LYS A 48 29.57 46.60 -39.58
CA LYS A 48 30.11 45.26 -39.37
C LYS A 48 29.03 44.47 -38.59
N LYS A 49 28.38 43.50 -39.23
CA LYS A 49 27.52 42.54 -38.56
C LYS A 49 28.31 41.90 -37.43
N THR A 50 27.95 42.21 -36.20
CA THR A 50 28.39 41.45 -35.02
C THR A 50 28.04 39.98 -35.27
N PRO A 51 28.97 39.02 -35.08
CA PRO A 51 28.63 37.62 -35.22
C PRO A 51 27.45 37.30 -34.30
N GLU A 52 26.37 36.82 -34.91
CA GLU A 52 25.13 36.46 -34.24
C GLU A 52 25.46 35.27 -33.33
N VAL A 53 25.46 35.49 -32.02
CA VAL A 53 25.63 34.42 -31.04
C VAL A 53 24.46 33.46 -31.24
N PRO A 54 24.70 32.17 -31.55
CA PRO A 54 23.61 31.22 -31.73
C PRO A 54 22.73 31.25 -30.49
N ALA A 55 21.43 31.44 -30.68
CA ALA A 55 20.48 31.38 -29.59
C ALA A 55 20.66 30.02 -28.87
N PRO A 56 20.67 29.99 -27.53
CA PRO A 56 20.81 28.75 -26.80
C PRO A 56 19.71 27.78 -27.23
N THR A 57 20.08 26.54 -27.51
CA THR A 57 19.11 25.51 -27.88
C THR A 57 18.14 25.31 -26.72
N PRO A 58 16.81 25.38 -26.94
CA PRO A 58 15.86 25.14 -25.88
C PRO A 58 16.06 23.71 -25.32
N PRO A 59 15.81 23.50 -24.02
CA PRO A 59 15.92 22.17 -23.44
C PRO A 59 14.96 21.21 -24.14
N PRO A 60 15.33 19.92 -24.28
CA PRO A 60 14.41 18.92 -24.80
C PRO A 60 13.16 18.84 -23.91
N ALA A 61 12.05 18.43 -24.50
CA ALA A 61 10.82 18.20 -23.75
C ALA A 61 11.04 17.11 -22.67
N PRO A 62 10.40 17.23 -21.49
CA PRO A 62 10.56 16.27 -20.40
C PRO A 62 10.23 14.84 -20.84
N GLU A 63 11.14 13.91 -20.56
CA GLU A 63 11.02 12.50 -20.96
C GLU A 63 9.72 11.83 -20.47
N ALA A 64 9.24 12.23 -19.30
CA ALA A 64 7.98 11.73 -18.73
C ALA A 64 6.78 11.90 -19.69
N LEU A 65 6.76 12.94 -20.54
CA LEU A 65 5.70 13.17 -21.53
C LEU A 65 5.64 12.07 -22.59
N PHE A 66 6.78 11.44 -22.92
CA PHE A 66 6.87 10.42 -23.96
C PHE A 66 6.86 9.00 -23.39
N SER A 67 6.91 8.85 -22.06
CA SER A 67 6.99 7.56 -21.38
C SER A 67 5.94 6.55 -21.88
N MET A 68 4.67 6.96 -22.02
CA MET A 68 3.60 6.11 -22.54
C MET A 68 3.75 5.76 -24.03
N ALA A 69 4.37 6.61 -24.85
CA ALA A 69 4.51 6.41 -26.28
C ALA A 69 5.74 5.57 -26.69
N ARG A 70 6.72 5.36 -25.79
CA ARG A 70 7.92 4.59 -26.10
C ARG A 70 7.64 3.12 -26.38
N LEU A 71 8.21 2.55 -27.43
CA LEU A 71 8.12 1.09 -27.62
C LEU A 71 8.92 0.37 -26.52
N ARG A 72 8.41 -0.78 -26.05
CA ARG A 72 9.05 -1.60 -25.01
C ARG A 72 9.55 -2.90 -25.58
N ASP A 73 10.71 -3.34 -25.10
CA ASP A 73 11.33 -4.61 -25.47
C ASP A 73 11.30 -5.62 -24.32
N TYR A 74 10.08 -6.03 -23.97
CA TYR A 74 9.81 -7.12 -23.04
C TYR A 74 8.63 -7.95 -23.56
N LYS A 75 8.43 -9.14 -22.98
CA LYS A 75 7.28 -9.99 -23.28
C LYS A 75 6.36 -10.04 -22.07
N CYS A 76 5.11 -9.58 -22.22
CA CYS A 76 4.09 -9.79 -21.21
C CYS A 76 3.72 -11.27 -21.14
N ARG A 77 3.62 -11.79 -19.92
CA ARG A 77 3.24 -13.17 -19.61
C ARG A 77 2.26 -13.15 -18.44
N ARG A 78 1.47 -14.22 -18.34
CA ARG A 78 0.51 -14.42 -17.26
C ARG A 78 0.50 -15.89 -16.85
N SER A 79 0.51 -16.13 -15.54
CA SER A 79 0.01 -17.38 -14.96
C SER A 79 -1.35 -17.12 -14.35
N SER A 80 -2.36 -17.90 -14.70
CA SER A 80 -3.71 -17.74 -14.17
C SER A 80 -4.40 -19.08 -13.97
N SER A 81 -5.51 -19.06 -13.23
CA SER A 81 -6.37 -20.22 -12.98
C SER A 81 -7.23 -20.65 -14.18
N TRP A 82 -6.93 -20.18 -15.40
CA TRP A 82 -7.78 -20.44 -16.58
C TRP A 82 -7.92 -21.94 -16.88
N ASP A 83 -9.08 -22.31 -17.42
CA ASP A 83 -9.39 -23.67 -17.81
C ASP A 83 -8.60 -24.09 -19.06
N ARG A 84 -7.58 -24.93 -18.85
CA ARG A 84 -6.69 -25.40 -19.94
C ARG A 84 -7.38 -26.21 -21.03
N THR A 85 -8.62 -26.63 -20.82
CA THR A 85 -9.43 -27.28 -21.87
C THR A 85 -10.09 -26.28 -22.82
N GLY A 86 -10.10 -24.99 -22.48
CA GLY A 86 -10.84 -23.94 -23.17
C GLY A 86 -12.28 -23.77 -22.69
N GLY A 87 -12.66 -24.43 -21.58
CA GLY A 87 -13.94 -24.25 -20.90
C GLY A 87 -14.01 -22.99 -20.04
N ASN A 88 -14.90 -22.99 -19.04
CA ASN A 88 -15.15 -21.84 -18.15
C ASN A 88 -14.94 -22.20 -16.67
N ALA A 89 -14.29 -23.34 -16.37
CA ALA A 89 -13.90 -23.70 -15.02
C ALA A 89 -12.57 -23.01 -14.65
N ASP A 90 -12.53 -21.68 -14.72
CA ASP A 90 -11.32 -20.86 -14.59
C ASP A 90 -10.84 -20.70 -13.12
N PHE A 91 -10.94 -21.76 -12.33
CA PHE A 91 -10.56 -21.78 -10.93
C PHE A 91 -9.77 -23.03 -10.56
N MET A 92 -9.05 -22.94 -9.44
CA MET A 92 -8.40 -24.08 -8.81
C MET A 92 -9.02 -24.33 -7.42
N PRO A 93 -9.46 -25.55 -7.09
CA PRO A 93 -9.77 -25.89 -5.71
C PRO A 93 -8.48 -26.10 -4.91
N VAL A 94 -8.50 -25.80 -3.60
CA VAL A 94 -7.37 -26.06 -2.71
C VAL A 94 -7.85 -26.78 -1.46
N GLU A 95 -7.49 -28.05 -1.34
CA GLU A 95 -7.84 -28.90 -0.19
C GLU A 95 -7.13 -28.44 1.09
N PRO A 96 -7.69 -28.74 2.28
CA PRO A 96 -7.00 -28.55 3.55
C PRO A 96 -5.61 -29.22 3.54
N GLY A 97 -4.59 -28.48 3.97
CA GLY A 97 -3.18 -28.92 3.98
C GLY A 97 -2.50 -28.95 2.61
N ALA A 98 -3.22 -28.72 1.51
CA ALA A 98 -2.65 -28.74 0.18
C ALA A 98 -2.05 -27.38 -0.22
N THR A 99 -1.05 -27.43 -1.10
CA THR A 99 -0.39 -26.26 -1.68
C THR A 99 -0.69 -26.19 -3.18
N ALA A 100 -1.23 -25.06 -3.62
CA ALA A 100 -1.37 -24.70 -5.02
C ALA A 100 -0.11 -23.96 -5.50
N THR A 101 0.52 -24.43 -6.57
CA THR A 101 1.56 -23.69 -7.27
C THR A 101 0.91 -22.71 -8.25
N LEU A 102 1.06 -21.42 -7.98
CA LEU A 102 0.45 -20.34 -8.77
C LEU A 102 1.37 -19.84 -9.88
N LEU A 103 2.68 -19.85 -9.64
CA LEU A 103 3.72 -19.49 -10.60
C LEU A 103 4.95 -20.38 -10.33
N ASP A 104 5.56 -20.91 -11.38
CA ASP A 104 6.88 -21.54 -11.35
C ASP A 104 7.54 -21.30 -12.71
N VAL A 105 8.40 -20.29 -12.78
CA VAL A 105 8.99 -19.82 -14.03
C VAL A 105 10.50 -19.66 -13.89
N LYS A 106 11.20 -19.79 -15.02
CA LYS A 106 12.65 -19.61 -15.14
C LYS A 106 12.98 -18.44 -16.06
N GLY A 107 14.16 -17.87 -15.86
CA GLY A 107 14.68 -16.70 -16.56
C GLY A 107 14.28 -15.38 -15.90
N PRO A 108 14.87 -14.26 -16.36
CA PRO A 108 14.69 -12.97 -15.71
C PRO A 108 13.34 -12.34 -16.04
N GLY A 109 12.75 -11.69 -15.03
CA GLY A 109 11.48 -10.99 -15.19
C GLY A 109 11.11 -10.12 -14.00
N VAL A 110 9.97 -9.45 -14.15
CA VAL A 110 9.37 -8.62 -13.09
C VAL A 110 7.89 -8.96 -13.01
N ILE A 111 7.41 -9.49 -11.89
CA ILE A 111 5.97 -9.55 -11.61
C ILE A 111 5.48 -8.12 -11.43
N THR A 112 4.44 -7.76 -12.17
CA THR A 112 3.93 -6.39 -12.21
C THR A 112 2.54 -6.25 -11.61
N HIS A 113 1.81 -7.36 -11.52
CA HIS A 113 0.46 -7.38 -10.96
C HIS A 113 0.09 -8.80 -10.49
N ILE A 114 -0.55 -8.87 -9.33
CA ILE A 114 -1.15 -10.10 -8.80
C ILE A 114 -2.61 -9.80 -8.47
N TRP A 115 -3.51 -10.63 -8.99
CA TRP A 115 -4.93 -10.58 -8.69
C TRP A 115 -5.43 -11.90 -8.12
N PHE A 116 -6.35 -11.82 -7.17
CA PHE A 116 -7.13 -12.95 -6.66
C PHE A 116 -8.60 -12.61 -6.47
N THR A 117 -9.46 -13.63 -6.60
CA THR A 117 -10.71 -13.70 -5.84
C THR A 117 -10.94 -15.13 -5.34
N ILE A 118 -11.62 -15.25 -4.20
CA ILE A 118 -11.67 -16.49 -3.43
C ILE A 118 -13.13 -16.82 -3.08
N ASN A 119 -13.58 -17.99 -3.51
CA ASN A 119 -14.83 -18.60 -3.05
C ASN A 119 -14.50 -19.77 -2.13
N SER A 120 -14.64 -19.55 -0.82
CA SER A 120 -14.44 -20.56 0.21
C SER A 120 -15.55 -20.46 1.25
N PRO A 121 -16.09 -21.61 1.72
CA PRO A 121 -17.01 -21.63 2.87
C PRO A 121 -16.29 -21.49 4.21
N ASP A 122 -14.94 -21.48 4.25
CA ASP A 122 -14.18 -21.19 5.45
C ASP A 122 -14.38 -19.71 5.84
N PRO A 123 -14.95 -19.38 7.02
CA PRO A 123 -15.12 -17.99 7.42
C PRO A 123 -13.79 -17.24 7.60
N MET A 124 -12.68 -17.97 7.85
CA MET A 124 -11.36 -17.40 8.08
C MET A 124 -10.36 -17.74 6.96
N HIS A 125 -10.82 -18.02 5.73
CA HIS A 125 -9.91 -18.30 4.60
C HIS A 125 -8.86 -17.21 4.37
N LEU A 126 -9.16 -15.95 4.66
CA LEU A 126 -8.21 -14.84 4.57
C LEU A 126 -7.00 -14.99 5.52
N LYS A 127 -7.19 -15.65 6.66
CA LYS A 127 -6.12 -15.95 7.65
C LYS A 127 -5.51 -17.35 7.47
N ASN A 128 -6.23 -18.25 6.80
CA ASN A 128 -5.87 -19.65 6.65
C ASN A 128 -5.15 -19.96 5.33
N LEU A 129 -5.40 -19.18 4.27
CA LEU A 129 -4.67 -19.31 3.01
C LEU A 129 -3.38 -18.50 3.09
N VAL A 130 -2.23 -19.15 2.97
CA VAL A 130 -0.91 -18.53 3.11
C VAL A 130 -0.22 -18.41 1.76
N LEU A 131 0.09 -17.17 1.37
CA LEU A 131 0.84 -16.83 0.18
C LEU A 131 2.32 -16.93 0.49
N ARG A 132 3.06 -17.69 -0.33
CA ARG A 132 4.52 -17.77 -0.27
C ARG A 132 5.17 -17.54 -1.62
N ALA A 133 6.28 -16.83 -1.64
CA ALA A 133 7.09 -16.63 -2.84
C ALA A 133 8.58 -16.81 -2.56
N TRP A 134 9.29 -17.33 -3.57
CA TRP A 134 10.74 -17.53 -3.57
C TRP A 134 11.32 -16.95 -4.85
N TRP A 135 12.43 -16.25 -4.72
CA TRP A 135 13.18 -15.70 -5.84
C TRP A 135 14.46 -16.51 -6.05
N ASP A 136 14.89 -16.62 -7.29
CA ASP A 136 16.22 -17.07 -7.68
C ASP A 136 16.73 -18.40 -7.10
N GLY A 137 15.79 -19.29 -6.76
CA GLY A 137 16.11 -20.62 -6.22
C GLY A 137 16.42 -20.62 -4.72
N GLU A 138 16.09 -19.55 -3.99
CA GLU A 138 16.16 -19.50 -2.53
C GLU A 138 15.39 -20.64 -1.87
N THR A 139 15.89 -21.10 -0.73
CA THR A 139 15.25 -22.15 0.08
C THR A 139 14.20 -21.59 1.02
N SER A 140 14.38 -20.35 1.47
CA SER A 140 13.47 -19.65 2.37
C SER A 140 12.60 -18.67 1.57
N PRO A 141 11.31 -18.52 1.92
CA PRO A 141 10.43 -17.63 1.18
C PRO A 141 10.71 -16.16 1.53
N SER A 142 10.80 -15.31 0.52
CA SER A 142 10.92 -13.86 0.67
C SER A 142 9.53 -13.18 0.81
N ILE A 143 8.44 -13.88 0.45
CA ILE A 143 7.07 -13.54 0.88
C ILE A 143 6.51 -14.65 1.75
N GLU A 144 6.03 -14.34 2.94
CA GLU A 144 5.21 -15.25 3.76
C GLU A 144 4.17 -14.47 4.58
N ALA A 145 2.91 -14.58 4.16
CA ALA A 145 1.79 -13.95 4.85
C ALA A 145 0.47 -14.68 4.55
N PRO A 146 -0.50 -14.69 5.49
CA PRO A 146 -1.87 -14.99 5.12
C PRO A 146 -2.34 -14.03 4.03
N ILE A 147 -3.13 -14.53 3.08
CA ILE A 147 -3.51 -13.78 1.88
C ILE A 147 -4.30 -12.52 2.26
N GLY A 148 -5.17 -12.58 3.27
CA GLY A 148 -5.88 -11.40 3.75
C GLY A 148 -4.92 -10.33 4.26
N ASP A 149 -3.99 -10.71 5.13
CA ASP A 149 -2.99 -9.80 5.70
C ASP A 149 -2.11 -9.15 4.63
N PHE A 150 -1.70 -9.89 3.59
CA PHE A 150 -0.95 -9.34 2.45
C PHE A 150 -1.74 -8.28 1.66
N TYR A 151 -3.08 -8.35 1.68
CA TYR A 151 -3.97 -7.38 1.05
C TYR A 151 -4.56 -6.39 2.07
N GLY A 152 -3.96 -6.23 3.25
CA GLY A 152 -4.42 -5.29 4.27
C GLY A 152 -5.73 -5.67 4.98
N LEU A 153 -6.24 -6.88 4.77
CA LEU A 153 -7.44 -7.44 5.39
C LEU A 153 -7.07 -8.21 6.67
N GLY A 154 -6.27 -7.59 7.54
CA GLY A 154 -5.59 -8.27 8.66
C GLY A 154 -6.51 -8.89 9.71
N LEU A 155 -7.78 -8.48 9.75
CA LEU A 155 -8.79 -9.02 10.65
C LEU A 155 -9.60 -10.18 10.03
N GLY A 156 -9.27 -10.62 8.81
CA GLY A 156 -9.99 -11.68 8.11
C GLY A 156 -11.35 -11.23 7.54
N GLU A 157 -11.54 -9.93 7.38
CA GLU A 157 -12.78 -9.32 6.89
C GLU A 157 -12.56 -8.63 5.54
N TYR A 158 -13.55 -8.73 4.66
CA TYR A 158 -13.52 -8.00 3.39
C TYR A 158 -14.12 -6.61 3.54
N PHE A 159 -13.35 -5.61 3.12
CA PHE A 159 -13.81 -4.24 2.89
C PHE A 159 -13.15 -3.70 1.62
N VAL A 160 -13.81 -2.77 0.94
CA VAL A 160 -13.25 -2.17 -0.28
C VAL A 160 -12.31 -1.02 0.08
N TYR A 161 -11.17 -0.95 -0.58
CA TYR A 161 -10.28 0.21 -0.49
C TYR A 161 -9.35 0.26 -1.70
N GLN A 162 -8.79 1.45 -1.95
CA GLN A 162 -7.82 1.66 -3.00
C GLN A 162 -6.63 2.43 -2.46
N SER A 163 -5.43 1.93 -2.76
CA SER A 163 -4.17 2.62 -2.55
C SER A 163 -3.30 2.52 -3.81
N ALA A 164 -2.07 3.04 -3.77
CA ALA A 164 -1.13 2.95 -4.89
C ALA A 164 -0.64 1.53 -5.16
N LEU A 165 -0.49 0.68 -4.12
CA LEU A 165 0.16 -0.63 -4.22
C LEU A 165 -0.80 -1.80 -3.99
N LEU A 166 -1.89 -1.59 -3.23
CA LEU A 166 -2.92 -2.59 -2.95
C LEU A 166 -4.32 -2.01 -3.20
N VAL A 167 -5.20 -2.84 -3.77
CA VAL A 167 -6.61 -2.51 -3.99
C VAL A 167 -7.48 -3.72 -3.66
N VAL A 168 -8.52 -3.49 -2.86
CA VAL A 168 -9.63 -4.43 -2.70
C VAL A 168 -10.84 -3.83 -3.40
N ALA A 169 -11.05 -4.26 -4.63
CA ALA A 169 -12.17 -3.83 -5.46
C ALA A 169 -13.46 -4.59 -5.05
N PRO A 170 -14.65 -4.08 -5.47
CA PRO A 170 -15.93 -4.72 -5.14
C PRO A 170 -15.93 -6.23 -5.42
N MET A 171 -16.73 -6.96 -4.65
CA MET A 171 -16.86 -8.42 -4.77
C MET A 171 -15.54 -9.19 -4.53
N LYS A 172 -14.76 -8.80 -3.52
CA LYS A 172 -13.59 -9.56 -3.04
C LYS A 172 -12.47 -9.69 -4.08
N ALA A 173 -12.26 -8.65 -4.89
CA ALA A 173 -11.21 -8.63 -5.91
C ALA A 173 -9.94 -7.99 -5.34
N LEU A 174 -8.95 -8.82 -5.03
CA LEU A 174 -7.69 -8.45 -4.40
C LEU A 174 -6.66 -8.15 -5.50
N ASN A 175 -6.06 -6.96 -5.52
CA ASN A 175 -5.06 -6.55 -6.51
C ASN A 175 -3.81 -5.98 -5.83
N ALA A 176 -2.63 -6.43 -6.26
CA ALA A 176 -1.34 -5.94 -5.81
C ALA A 176 -0.49 -5.50 -7.00
N TYR A 177 0.20 -4.38 -6.87
CA TYR A 177 0.95 -3.71 -7.94
C TYR A 177 2.44 -3.50 -7.62
N PHE A 178 2.96 -4.19 -6.60
CA PHE A 178 4.39 -4.24 -6.31
C PHE A 178 5.16 -4.83 -7.51
N GLN A 179 6.31 -4.24 -7.83
CA GLN A 179 7.20 -4.74 -8.88
C GLN A 179 8.14 -5.76 -8.28
N MET A 180 8.01 -7.05 -8.59
CA MET A 180 8.83 -8.11 -7.96
C MET A 180 9.84 -8.66 -8.98
N PRO A 181 11.07 -8.12 -9.06
CA PRO A 181 12.10 -8.58 -9.98
C PRO A 181 12.70 -9.92 -9.52
N PHE A 182 13.10 -10.75 -10.48
CA PHE A 182 13.84 -12.01 -10.29
C PHE A 182 14.75 -12.26 -11.50
N ASP A 183 15.96 -12.80 -11.29
CA ASP A 183 16.97 -12.97 -12.34
C ASP A 183 16.94 -14.35 -13.00
N THR A 184 16.68 -15.40 -12.24
CA THR A 184 16.81 -16.80 -12.65
C THR A 184 15.53 -17.59 -12.49
N ALA A 185 14.72 -17.30 -11.46
CA ALA A 185 13.46 -17.99 -11.23
C ALA A 185 12.52 -17.23 -10.28
N ALA A 186 11.22 -17.46 -10.46
CA ALA A 186 10.19 -17.07 -9.49
C ALA A 186 9.25 -18.23 -9.24
N LYS A 187 8.97 -18.51 -7.96
CA LYS A 187 7.96 -19.47 -7.53
C LYS A 187 6.99 -18.79 -6.58
N ILE A 188 5.69 -18.92 -6.84
CA ILE A 188 4.62 -18.43 -5.97
C ILE A 188 3.66 -19.58 -5.69
N THR A 189 3.31 -19.74 -4.42
CA THR A 189 2.37 -20.77 -3.97
C THR A 189 1.32 -20.19 -3.01
N LEU A 190 0.17 -20.87 -2.93
CA LEU A 190 -0.83 -20.63 -1.91
C LEU A 190 -1.10 -21.95 -1.18
N THR A 191 -0.91 -21.98 0.14
CA THR A 191 -1.19 -23.17 0.96
C THR A 191 -2.46 -22.95 1.76
N ASN A 192 -3.36 -23.93 1.77
CA ASN A 192 -4.51 -23.93 2.65
C ASN A 192 -4.15 -24.55 4.00
N GLU A 193 -3.82 -23.72 4.99
CA GLU A 193 -3.54 -24.14 6.36
C GLU A 193 -4.82 -24.20 7.22
N GLY A 194 -5.99 -24.01 6.60
CA GLY A 194 -7.29 -24.18 7.22
C GLY A 194 -7.77 -25.62 7.22
N LYS A 195 -8.96 -25.83 7.77
CA LYS A 195 -9.61 -27.15 7.87
C LYS A 195 -10.71 -27.36 6.83
N VAL A 196 -10.98 -26.34 6.03
CA VAL A 196 -12.09 -26.28 5.08
C VAL A 196 -11.52 -26.03 3.69
N ARG A 197 -12.05 -26.78 2.70
CA ARG A 197 -11.64 -26.66 1.31
C ARG A 197 -11.96 -25.27 0.76
N THR A 198 -11.03 -24.69 0.01
CA THR A 198 -11.33 -23.56 -0.88
C THR A 198 -11.92 -24.12 -2.17
N ASN A 199 -13.19 -23.78 -2.45
CA ASN A 199 -13.91 -24.32 -3.60
C ASN A 199 -13.32 -23.77 -4.90
N ASN A 200 -13.24 -22.45 -5.01
CA ASN A 200 -12.76 -21.79 -6.22
C ASN A 200 -11.73 -20.70 -5.85
N LEU A 201 -10.46 -20.96 -6.13
CA LEU A 201 -9.40 -19.94 -6.16
C LEU A 201 -9.24 -19.44 -7.59
N TYR A 202 -9.51 -18.16 -7.81
CA TYR A 202 -9.23 -17.48 -9.06
C TYR A 202 -8.00 -16.61 -8.89
N TYR A 203 -7.07 -16.64 -9.84
CA TYR A 203 -5.89 -15.79 -9.79
C TYR A 203 -5.35 -15.41 -11.17
N ALA A 204 -4.61 -14.31 -11.21
CA ALA A 204 -3.80 -13.89 -12.34
C ALA A 204 -2.52 -13.22 -11.82
N ILE A 205 -1.36 -13.79 -12.18
CA ILE A 205 -0.03 -13.25 -11.90
C ILE A 205 0.55 -12.79 -13.23
N ASP A 206 0.57 -11.48 -13.44
CA ASP A 206 1.13 -10.81 -14.59
C ASP A 206 2.60 -10.51 -14.36
N TYR A 207 3.43 -10.81 -15.35
CA TYR A 207 4.85 -10.50 -15.29
C TYR A 207 5.40 -10.15 -16.67
N THR A 208 6.46 -9.36 -16.68
CA THR A 208 7.24 -9.08 -17.88
C THR A 208 8.48 -9.96 -17.89
N ALA A 209 8.65 -10.75 -18.94
CA ALA A 209 9.89 -11.46 -19.19
C ALA A 209 10.84 -10.54 -19.99
N VAL A 210 12.08 -10.44 -19.51
CA VAL A 210 13.13 -9.61 -20.11
C VAL A 210 14.32 -10.51 -20.50
N GLN A 211 15.30 -9.98 -21.23
CA GLN A 211 16.55 -10.70 -21.47
C GLN A 211 17.49 -10.60 -20.28
N THR A 212 17.57 -9.42 -19.66
CA THR A 212 18.43 -9.11 -18.52
C THR A 212 17.78 -8.04 -17.67
N LEU A 213 17.91 -8.13 -16.35
CA LEU A 213 17.57 -7.03 -15.45
C LEU A 213 18.76 -6.07 -15.30
N PRO A 214 18.50 -4.77 -15.04
CA PRO A 214 19.54 -3.86 -14.58
C PRO A 214 20.20 -4.36 -13.28
N ALA A 215 21.48 -4.04 -13.11
CA ALA A 215 22.18 -4.34 -11.86
C ALA A 215 21.61 -3.53 -10.68
N GLY A 216 21.77 -4.04 -9.45
CA GLY A 216 21.44 -3.33 -8.22
C GLY A 216 19.96 -3.34 -7.83
N LEU A 217 19.14 -4.21 -8.42
CA LEU A 217 17.75 -4.40 -8.00
C LEU A 217 17.67 -5.31 -6.77
N GLY A 218 17.01 -4.84 -5.71
CA GLY A 218 16.63 -5.69 -4.59
C GLY A 218 15.47 -6.62 -4.95
N ARG A 219 15.26 -7.66 -4.15
CA ARG A 219 14.09 -8.55 -4.21
C ARG A 219 12.99 -8.08 -3.31
N PHE A 220 11.76 -8.25 -3.78
CA PHE A 220 10.58 -7.85 -3.02
C PHE A 220 10.32 -8.83 -1.89
N HIS A 221 10.02 -8.30 -0.71
CA HIS A 221 9.70 -9.09 0.46
C HIS A 221 8.40 -8.62 1.10
N ALA A 222 7.68 -9.57 1.69
CA ALA A 222 6.55 -9.29 2.55
C ALA A 222 6.43 -10.31 3.67
N GLN A 223 6.35 -9.86 4.91
CA GLN A 223 6.34 -10.73 6.09
C GLN A 223 5.22 -10.37 7.04
N TYR A 224 4.44 -11.38 7.42
CA TYR A 224 3.44 -11.28 8.47
C TYR A 224 4.05 -11.33 9.88
N ARG A 225 3.55 -10.48 10.78
CA ARG A 225 3.80 -10.53 12.23
C ARG A 225 2.50 -10.33 13.00
N GLN A 226 2.49 -10.80 14.25
CA GLN A 226 1.41 -10.55 15.20
C GLN A 226 1.91 -10.49 16.65
N ALA A 227 1.17 -9.76 17.47
CA ALA A 227 1.21 -9.81 18.92
C ALA A 227 -0.24 -9.66 19.42
N ALA A 228 -0.85 -10.80 19.75
CA ALA A 228 -2.29 -10.89 20.04
C ALA A 228 -2.52 -11.72 21.31
N PRO A 229 -2.48 -11.11 22.51
CA PRO A 229 -2.35 -9.68 22.77
C PRO A 229 -0.89 -9.18 22.76
N CYS A 230 -0.71 -7.87 22.58
CA CYS A 230 0.53 -7.18 22.94
C CYS A 230 0.79 -7.31 24.45
N LYS A 231 2.07 -7.35 24.83
CA LYS A 231 2.48 -7.44 26.23
C LYS A 231 2.79 -6.03 26.75
N LYS A 232 2.00 -5.56 27.73
CA LYS A 232 2.25 -4.28 28.40
C LYS A 232 3.68 -4.18 28.93
N SER A 233 4.32 -3.04 28.74
CA SER A 233 5.63 -2.79 29.33
C SER A 233 5.53 -2.68 30.86
N ALA A 234 6.58 -3.13 31.55
CA ALA A 234 6.74 -2.94 32.99
C ALA A 234 7.56 -1.68 33.33
N ASN A 235 8.01 -0.93 32.33
CA ASN A 235 9.02 0.13 32.48
C ASN A 235 8.45 1.50 32.91
N GLY A 236 7.15 1.56 33.26
CA GLY A 236 6.45 2.79 33.65
C GLY A 236 6.05 3.66 32.45
N ASP A 237 5.71 4.93 32.71
CA ASP A 237 5.10 5.84 31.72
C ASP A 237 6.10 6.45 30.71
N LYS A 238 7.25 5.80 30.48
CA LYS A 238 8.28 6.30 29.55
C LYS A 238 8.92 5.17 28.79
N ASN A 239 8.94 5.30 27.47
CA ASN A 239 9.70 4.43 26.59
C ASN A 239 10.94 5.16 26.06
N LEU A 240 12.12 4.68 26.44
CA LEU A 240 13.39 5.34 26.12
C LEU A 240 14.20 4.61 25.03
N ASN A 241 13.76 3.43 24.62
CA ASN A 241 14.59 2.53 23.79
C ASN A 241 13.80 1.61 22.84
N GLY A 242 12.46 1.65 22.86
CA GLY A 242 11.62 0.84 21.99
C GLY A 242 11.71 -0.68 22.21
N GLN A 243 12.19 -1.12 23.38
CA GLN A 243 12.48 -2.54 23.63
C GLN A 243 11.21 -3.42 23.57
N ASP A 244 10.10 -2.93 24.12
CA ASP A 244 8.82 -3.64 24.22
C ASP A 244 7.83 -3.28 23.09
N ASN A 245 8.29 -2.51 22.10
CA ASN A 245 7.47 -2.10 20.97
C ASN A 245 7.02 -3.30 20.15
N TYR A 246 5.86 -3.17 19.51
CA TYR A 246 5.44 -4.07 18.46
C TYR A 246 6.39 -3.92 17.25
N ILE A 247 6.87 -5.03 16.70
CA ILE A 247 7.82 -5.02 15.58
C ILE A 247 7.06 -5.27 14.29
N PHE A 248 7.09 -4.31 13.36
CA PHE A 248 6.60 -4.50 11.98
C PHE A 248 7.58 -5.32 11.15
N LEU A 249 8.86 -4.94 11.22
CA LEU A 249 9.94 -5.46 10.40
C LEU A 249 11.22 -5.53 11.23
N GLU A 250 11.94 -6.62 11.06
CA GLU A 250 13.34 -6.75 11.45
C GLU A 250 14.06 -7.46 10.31
N ALA A 251 15.04 -6.79 9.72
CA ALA A 251 15.75 -7.28 8.55
C ALA A 251 17.24 -6.93 8.61
N THR A 252 18.06 -7.79 8.01
CA THR A 252 19.50 -7.58 7.83
C THR A 252 19.85 -7.64 6.35
N GLY A 253 20.88 -6.91 5.95
CA GLY A 253 21.29 -6.73 4.57
C GLY A 253 21.11 -5.29 4.13
N ARG A 254 21.16 -5.05 2.82
CA ARG A 254 20.97 -3.73 2.23
C ARG A 254 19.62 -3.66 1.54
N GLY A 255 18.83 -2.63 1.84
CA GLY A 255 17.47 -2.55 1.33
C GLY A 255 16.77 -1.26 1.64
N HIS A 256 15.46 -1.27 1.44
CA HIS A 256 14.59 -0.18 1.81
C HIS A 256 13.17 -0.65 2.11
N PHE A 257 12.63 -0.18 3.22
CA PHE A 257 11.25 -0.40 3.64
C PHE A 257 10.30 0.50 2.85
N VAL A 258 9.26 -0.12 2.30
CA VAL A 258 8.29 0.52 1.38
C VAL A 258 6.99 0.82 2.09
N GLY A 259 6.59 0.02 3.07
CA GLY A 259 5.40 0.30 3.85
C GLY A 259 4.89 -0.88 4.65
N VAL A 260 3.72 -0.67 5.26
CA VAL A 260 3.09 -1.63 6.16
C VAL A 260 1.57 -1.55 6.03
N THR A 261 0.93 -2.70 6.15
CA THR A 261 -0.49 -2.82 6.51
C THR A 261 -0.56 -3.28 7.94
N GLN A 262 -1.34 -2.61 8.79
CA GLN A 262 -1.53 -2.95 10.19
C GLN A 262 -3.01 -3.16 10.47
N ALA A 263 -3.32 -4.12 11.33
CA ALA A 263 -4.65 -4.31 11.87
C ALA A 263 -4.60 -4.36 13.39
N VAL A 264 -5.63 -3.79 14.02
CA VAL A 264 -5.78 -3.76 15.47
C VAL A 264 -7.19 -4.21 15.83
N GLU A 265 -7.29 -5.12 16.81
CA GLU A 265 -8.53 -5.45 17.50
C GLU A 265 -8.35 -5.14 18.99
N GLN A 266 -9.17 -4.22 19.49
CA GLN A 266 -9.03 -3.68 20.85
C GLN A 266 -9.55 -4.65 21.90
N ASN A 267 -8.79 -4.78 22.98
CA ASN A 267 -9.12 -5.56 24.17
C ASN A 267 -9.63 -4.68 25.33
N ALA A 268 -9.58 -3.36 25.20
CA ALA A 268 -10.11 -2.41 26.16
C ALA A 268 -10.63 -1.13 25.49
N ASP A 269 -11.46 -0.37 26.20
CA ASP A 269 -11.96 0.94 25.75
C ASP A 269 -10.83 2.00 25.69
N GLY A 270 -11.12 3.11 25.00
CA GLY A 270 -10.21 4.24 24.76
C GLY A 270 -9.30 4.04 23.55
N TRP A 271 -8.71 5.15 23.09
CA TRP A 271 -7.78 5.17 21.96
C TRP A 271 -6.57 4.24 22.16
N PHE A 272 -6.28 3.43 21.15
CA PHE A 272 -5.15 2.51 21.16
C PHE A 272 -3.84 3.14 20.64
N GLY A 273 -3.96 4.24 19.90
CA GLY A 273 -2.95 4.68 18.96
C GLY A 273 -2.07 5.82 19.44
N GLU A 274 -1.97 6.09 20.74
CA GLU A 274 -0.99 7.06 21.28
C GLU A 274 0.48 6.62 21.09
N GLY A 275 0.71 5.42 20.53
CA GLY A 275 2.04 4.85 20.39
C GLY A 275 2.84 5.39 19.22
N ASP A 276 4.11 5.73 19.47
CA ASP A 276 5.04 6.27 18.48
C ASP A 276 5.61 5.18 17.57
N ASP A 277 5.75 5.46 16.27
CA ASP A 277 6.60 4.66 15.38
C ASP A 277 8.08 4.96 15.66
N MET A 278 8.90 3.90 15.72
CA MET A 278 10.34 4.00 15.99
C MET A 278 11.10 3.10 15.02
N PHE A 279 11.97 3.71 14.21
CA PHE A 279 12.86 3.03 13.27
C PHE A 279 14.30 3.09 13.73
N PHE A 280 14.94 1.93 13.88
CA PHE A 280 16.35 1.79 14.21
C PHE A 280 17.08 1.30 12.96
N ILE A 281 18.01 2.10 12.44
CA ILE A 281 18.70 1.84 11.17
C ILE A 281 20.17 1.51 11.46
N ASP A 282 20.68 0.47 10.79
CA ASP A 282 22.08 0.07 10.77
C ASP A 282 22.76 -0.10 12.14
N GLY A 283 21.97 -0.49 13.14
CA GLY A 283 22.42 -0.79 14.50
C GLY A 283 22.35 0.41 15.46
N ASP A 284 21.71 1.50 15.08
CA ASP A 284 21.47 2.63 15.96
C ASP A 284 20.76 2.20 17.25
N THR A 285 21.26 2.68 18.39
CA THR A 285 20.72 2.34 19.72
C THR A 285 19.56 3.24 20.14
N GLN A 286 19.36 4.34 19.42
CA GLN A 286 18.22 5.25 19.53
C GLN A 286 17.49 5.27 18.19
N PRO A 287 16.17 5.54 18.17
CA PRO A 287 15.45 5.59 16.91
C PRO A 287 16.01 6.70 16.02
N THR A 288 16.45 6.33 14.82
CA THR A 288 16.88 7.25 13.77
C THR A 288 15.69 8.09 13.28
N ILE A 289 14.50 7.48 13.28
CA ILE A 289 13.22 8.13 12.98
C ILE A 289 12.26 7.80 14.13
N ASN A 290 11.65 8.83 14.72
CA ASN A 290 10.69 8.73 15.81
C ASN A 290 9.42 9.51 15.46
N GLY A 291 8.27 8.89 15.67
CA GLY A 291 6.94 9.46 15.48
C GLY A 291 6.40 10.22 16.68
N THR A 292 5.09 10.43 16.66
CA THR A 292 4.32 11.14 17.70
C THR A 292 2.97 10.49 18.04
N GLY A 293 2.63 9.39 17.37
CA GLY A 293 1.35 8.70 17.49
C GLY A 293 1.09 7.79 16.29
N THR A 294 0.20 6.82 16.46
CA THR A 294 -0.16 5.86 15.41
C THR A 294 -0.98 6.53 14.32
N GLU A 295 -1.98 7.35 14.67
CA GLU A 295 -2.72 8.13 13.68
C GLU A 295 -1.81 9.08 12.92
N ASP A 296 -0.84 9.68 13.61
CA ASP A 296 0.14 10.58 13.02
C ASP A 296 1.03 9.82 12.04
N TYR A 297 1.48 8.62 12.41
CA TYR A 297 2.18 7.72 11.50
C TYR A 297 1.33 7.38 10.28
N TYR A 298 0.02 7.21 10.40
CA TYR A 298 -0.86 6.97 9.24
C TYR A 298 -1.32 8.26 8.54
N ASN A 299 -0.71 9.42 8.86
CA ASN A 299 -1.06 10.77 8.39
C ASN A 299 -2.54 11.14 8.56
N GLY A 300 -3.13 10.63 9.63
CA GLY A 300 -4.32 11.21 10.24
C GLY A 300 -3.95 12.25 11.29
N ALA A 301 -4.89 12.51 12.18
CA ALA A 301 -4.71 13.28 13.41
C ALA A 301 -5.95 13.02 14.28
N TRP A 302 -5.81 13.22 15.61
CA TRP A 302 -6.92 13.16 16.56
C TRP A 302 -7.76 11.90 16.38
N ASP A 303 -7.18 10.71 16.64
CA ASP A 303 -7.86 9.40 16.57
C ASP A 303 -8.63 9.11 15.24
N PHE A 304 -8.28 9.83 14.18
CA PHE A 304 -9.02 9.92 12.91
C PHE A 304 -10.46 10.44 13.05
N TYR A 305 -10.87 10.90 14.24
CA TYR A 305 -12.25 11.17 14.61
C TYR A 305 -13.17 9.98 14.31
N GLY A 306 -12.65 8.76 14.52
CA GLY A 306 -13.32 7.49 14.20
C GLY A 306 -13.72 7.32 12.72
N SER A 307 -13.17 8.12 11.80
CA SER A 307 -13.61 8.19 10.41
C SER A 307 -12.70 7.40 9.48
N ALA A 308 -13.27 6.41 8.77
CA ALA A 308 -12.52 5.62 7.80
C ALA A 308 -12.14 6.44 6.55
N PHE A 309 -10.94 6.22 6.02
CA PHE A 309 -10.45 6.88 4.81
C PHE A 309 -9.43 6.02 4.06
N ALA A 310 -9.28 6.27 2.76
CA ALA A 310 -8.28 5.60 1.92
C ALA A 310 -7.74 6.58 0.88
N ASN A 311 -6.42 6.84 0.92
CA ASN A 311 -5.69 7.64 -0.04
C ASN A 311 -4.61 6.79 -0.75
N MET A 312 -3.98 7.34 -1.78
CA MET A 312 -2.99 6.58 -2.55
C MET A 312 -1.79 6.10 -1.72
N ARG A 313 -1.37 6.82 -0.67
CA ARG A 313 -0.19 6.44 0.13
C ARG A 313 -0.51 5.97 1.55
N GLN A 314 -1.72 6.20 2.03
CA GLN A 314 -2.07 5.97 3.43
C GLN A 314 -3.58 5.81 3.60
N GLY A 315 -4.00 5.20 4.69
CA GLY A 315 -5.42 5.11 5.02
C GLY A 315 -5.71 4.34 6.30
N ALA A 316 -6.92 4.55 6.79
CA ALA A 316 -7.61 3.72 7.76
C ALA A 316 -8.93 3.24 7.14
N PRO A 317 -8.90 2.38 6.10
CA PRO A 317 -10.09 2.04 5.32
C PRO A 317 -11.16 1.28 6.08
N TYR A 318 -10.81 0.68 7.23
CA TYR A 318 -11.74 -0.07 8.06
C TYR A 318 -11.63 0.41 9.50
N ILE A 319 -12.70 1.01 10.00
CA ILE A 319 -12.87 1.40 11.41
C ILE A 319 -14.27 0.96 11.82
N VAL A 320 -14.38 0.13 12.84
CA VAL A 320 -15.65 -0.32 13.43
C VAL A 320 -15.55 -0.23 14.95
N ASP A 321 -16.60 0.31 15.57
CA ASP A 321 -16.70 0.49 17.03
C ASP A 321 -15.44 1.16 17.63
N PRO A 322 -15.05 2.35 17.13
CA PRO A 322 -13.80 2.99 17.53
C PRO A 322 -13.73 3.21 19.03
N GLU A 323 -12.54 3.02 19.60
CA GLU A 323 -12.25 3.22 21.04
C GLU A 323 -13.10 2.39 22.00
N ARG A 324 -13.72 1.31 21.51
CA ARG A 324 -14.42 0.33 22.33
C ARG A 324 -13.67 -1.00 22.34
N THR A 325 -13.86 -1.77 23.39
CA THR A 325 -13.50 -3.20 23.40
C THR A 325 -14.17 -3.91 22.21
N GLY A 326 -13.39 -4.65 21.42
CA GLY A 326 -13.84 -5.23 20.14
C GLY A 326 -13.80 -4.25 18.96
N GLY A 327 -13.36 -3.01 19.18
CA GLY A 327 -13.10 -2.03 18.14
C GLY A 327 -12.01 -2.51 17.19
N ARG A 328 -12.21 -2.29 15.90
CA ARG A 328 -11.43 -2.89 14.82
C ARG A 328 -10.93 -1.82 13.86
N TYR A 329 -9.64 -1.89 13.56
CA TYR A 329 -8.95 -0.96 12.68
C TYR A 329 -8.12 -1.75 11.67
N CYS A 330 -8.18 -1.38 10.39
CA CYS A 330 -7.17 -1.77 9.39
C CYS A 330 -6.61 -0.50 8.76
N LEU A 331 -5.28 -0.41 8.75
CA LEU A 331 -4.48 0.76 8.44
C LEU A 331 -3.41 0.40 7.40
N TYR A 332 -2.95 1.38 6.63
CA TYR A 332 -1.77 1.21 5.77
C TYR A 332 -1.01 2.52 5.56
N ARG A 333 0.31 2.40 5.34
CA ARG A 333 1.20 3.49 4.91
C ARG A 333 2.24 2.99 3.91
N TRP A 334 2.41 3.74 2.83
CA TRP A 334 3.40 3.54 1.76
C TRP A 334 4.36 4.72 1.70
N HIS A 335 5.63 4.48 2.01
CA HIS A 335 6.73 5.45 1.98
C HIS A 335 7.25 5.66 0.54
N THR A 336 6.35 5.90 -0.41
CA THR A 336 6.70 6.04 -1.85
C THR A 336 7.28 7.40 -2.22
N GLU A 337 7.13 8.39 -1.34
CA GLU A 337 7.76 9.71 -1.41
C GLU A 337 9.25 9.65 -1.06
N SER A 338 9.63 8.74 -0.17
CA SER A 338 11.00 8.49 0.24
C SER A 338 11.06 7.15 0.97
N PHE A 339 11.65 6.13 0.35
CA PHE A 339 11.78 4.84 1.01
C PHE A 339 12.71 4.95 2.22
N ILE A 340 12.42 4.20 3.29
CA ILE A 340 13.29 4.14 4.48
C ILE A 340 14.42 3.15 4.20
N THR A 341 15.59 3.66 3.84
CA THR A 341 16.76 2.86 3.42
C THR A 341 17.59 2.35 4.59
N PHE A 342 18.26 1.21 4.41
CA PHE A 342 19.23 0.65 5.35
C PHE A 342 20.36 -0.06 4.58
N ASP A 343 21.60 0.05 5.04
CA ASP A 343 22.76 -0.60 4.40
C ASP A 343 23.17 -1.91 5.09
N LYS A 344 22.79 -2.10 6.36
CA LYS A 344 23.12 -3.26 7.18
C LYS A 344 21.89 -3.90 7.83
N SER A 345 20.98 -3.09 8.38
CA SER A 345 19.83 -3.61 9.11
C SER A 345 18.76 -2.55 9.35
N ILE A 346 17.52 -3.00 9.52
CA ILE A 346 16.42 -2.15 9.99
C ILE A 346 15.62 -2.90 11.04
N LYS A 347 15.21 -2.20 12.09
CA LYS A 347 14.14 -2.61 12.99
C LYS A 347 13.07 -1.50 12.98
N ALA A 348 11.94 -1.78 12.35
CA ALA A 348 10.79 -0.88 12.30
C ALA A 348 9.76 -1.34 13.34
N THR A 349 9.41 -0.45 14.25
CA THR A 349 8.55 -0.76 15.40
C THR A 349 7.50 0.32 15.61
N ILE A 350 6.47 0.02 16.40
CA ILE A 350 5.51 0.99 16.91
C ILE A 350 5.15 0.61 18.34
N GLU A 351 4.91 1.59 19.20
CA GLU A 351 4.35 1.29 20.50
C GLU A 351 2.88 0.84 20.38
N HIS A 352 2.41 0.03 21.33
CA HIS A 352 1.01 -0.38 21.43
C HIS A 352 0.32 0.41 22.55
N GLY A 353 0.00 1.66 22.26
CA GLY A 353 -0.36 2.68 23.26
C GLY A 353 0.87 3.40 23.82
N HIS A 354 0.65 4.50 24.54
CA HIS A 354 1.73 5.31 25.08
C HIS A 354 2.62 4.48 25.99
N ALA A 355 3.93 4.48 25.74
CA ALA A 355 4.88 3.67 26.50
C ALA A 355 4.52 2.16 26.55
N ASN A 356 3.85 1.64 25.52
CA ASN A 356 3.41 0.25 25.44
C ASN A 356 2.46 -0.15 26.59
N ASP A 357 1.55 0.73 26.97
CA ASP A 357 0.62 0.54 28.10
C ASP A 357 -0.63 -0.28 27.76
N ARG A 358 -0.86 -0.62 26.49
CA ARG A 358 -2.03 -1.41 26.05
C ARG A 358 -1.68 -2.87 25.79
N ALA A 359 -2.74 -3.68 25.74
CA ALA A 359 -2.65 -5.12 25.49
C ALA A 359 -3.61 -5.52 24.36
N ASP A 360 -3.82 -4.62 23.39
CA ASP A 360 -4.66 -4.89 22.23
C ASP A 360 -3.98 -5.88 21.29
N ASN A 361 -4.73 -6.44 20.35
CA ASN A 361 -4.19 -7.41 19.39
C ASN A 361 -3.69 -6.71 18.14
N PHE A 362 -2.39 -6.79 17.87
CA PHE A 362 -1.76 -6.17 16.69
C PHE A 362 -1.37 -7.24 15.67
N TYR A 363 -1.60 -6.94 14.39
CA TYR A 363 -1.23 -7.76 13.24
C TYR A 363 -0.65 -6.85 12.17
N SER A 364 0.35 -7.32 11.41
CA SER A 364 0.89 -6.52 10.31
C SER A 364 1.53 -7.35 9.22
N VAL A 365 1.62 -6.75 8.04
CA VAL A 365 2.55 -7.18 6.98
C VAL A 365 3.44 -6.00 6.64
N ALA A 366 4.75 -6.17 6.80
CA ALA A 366 5.75 -5.24 6.30
C ALA A 366 6.12 -5.59 4.85
N TYR A 367 6.36 -4.58 4.02
CA TYR A 367 6.74 -4.71 2.61
C TYR A 367 8.03 -3.95 2.34
N TRP A 368 9.04 -4.59 1.74
CA TRP A 368 10.34 -3.97 1.50
C TRP A 368 11.06 -4.59 0.31
N TYR A 369 12.17 -3.97 -0.11
CA TYR A 369 13.12 -4.58 -1.03
C TYR A 369 14.48 -4.73 -0.35
N GLN A 370 15.18 -5.83 -0.59
CA GLN A 370 16.57 -5.97 -0.14
C GLN A 370 17.42 -6.86 -1.04
N THR A 371 18.73 -6.82 -0.83
CA THR A 371 19.67 -7.78 -1.39
C THR A 371 19.51 -9.15 -0.73
N GLU A 372 19.82 -10.18 -1.49
CA GLU A 372 19.82 -11.57 -1.03
C GLU A 372 21.23 -12.06 -0.69
N PRO A 373 21.38 -13.02 0.24
CA PRO A 373 20.32 -13.69 1.00
C PRO A 373 19.73 -12.80 2.12
N HIS A 374 18.44 -12.95 2.40
CA HIS A 374 17.76 -12.36 3.54
C HIS A 374 17.84 -13.22 4.81
N ALA A 375 17.58 -12.61 5.98
CA ALA A 375 17.46 -13.34 7.23
C ALA A 375 16.19 -14.22 7.22
N GLU A 376 16.26 -15.43 7.80
CA GLU A 376 15.07 -16.28 7.92
C GLU A 376 13.94 -15.56 8.65
N PHE A 377 12.72 -15.75 8.15
CA PHE A 377 11.55 -15.19 8.78
C PHE A 377 11.24 -15.92 10.09
N PRO A 378 10.71 -15.23 11.11
CA PRO A 378 10.13 -15.92 12.25
C PRO A 378 9.07 -16.93 11.80
N ALA A 379 8.97 -18.05 12.51
CA ALA A 379 7.98 -19.06 12.19
C ALA A 379 6.57 -18.46 12.14
N LEU A 380 5.86 -18.69 11.04
CA LEU A 380 4.48 -18.24 10.90
C LEU A 380 3.61 -18.93 11.98
N PRO A 381 2.85 -18.17 12.80
CA PRO A 381 1.99 -18.77 13.81
C PRO A 381 0.98 -19.75 13.20
N PRO A 382 0.63 -20.85 13.89
CA PRO A 382 -0.40 -21.78 13.43
C PRO A 382 -1.72 -21.08 13.14
N SER A 383 -2.50 -21.61 12.18
CA SER A 383 -3.72 -20.95 11.69
C SER A 383 -4.74 -20.64 12.80
N GLU A 384 -4.85 -21.48 13.83
CA GLU A 384 -5.75 -21.24 14.98
C GLU A 384 -5.36 -20.04 15.84
N VAL A 385 -4.08 -19.66 15.84
CA VAL A 385 -3.53 -18.54 16.63
C VAL A 385 -3.59 -17.23 15.83
N ARG A 386 -3.77 -17.29 14.52
CA ARG A 386 -3.90 -16.11 13.64
C ARG A 386 -5.32 -15.52 13.63
N VAL A 387 -6.32 -16.25 14.13
CA VAL A 387 -7.72 -15.78 14.13
C VAL A 387 -7.89 -14.66 15.15
N PRO A 388 -8.32 -13.44 14.72
CA PRO A 388 -8.60 -12.35 15.65
C PRO A 388 -9.69 -12.71 16.64
N LYS A 389 -9.48 -12.30 17.90
CA LYS A 389 -10.43 -12.44 18.99
C LYS A 389 -10.08 -11.45 20.10
N VAL A 390 -11.11 -10.83 20.67
CA VAL A 390 -10.96 -10.08 21.92
C VAL A 390 -10.46 -11.00 23.03
N VAL A 391 -9.37 -10.59 23.68
CA VAL A 391 -8.80 -11.24 24.86
C VAL A 391 -9.12 -10.36 26.05
N MET A 392 -10.14 -10.73 26.82
CA MET A 392 -10.46 -10.05 28.08
C MET A 392 -9.32 -10.30 29.06
N SER A 393 -8.72 -9.24 29.60
CA SER A 393 -7.79 -9.36 30.72
C SER A 393 -8.54 -9.91 31.93
N SER A 394 -8.03 -11.01 32.50
CA SER A 394 -8.50 -11.59 33.77
C SER A 394 -8.24 -10.69 34.96
#